data_AF-A0A2H3DNG2-F1
#
_entry.id   AF-A0A2H3DNG2-F1
#
_cell.length_a   1.000
_cell.length_b   1.000
_cell.length_c   1.000
_cell.angle_alpha   90.00
_cell.angle_beta   90.00
_cell.angle_gamma   90.00
#
_symmetry.space_group_name_H-M   'P 1'
#
loop_
_entity.id
_entity.type
_entity.pdbx_description
1 polymer ?
#
loop_
_entity_poly.entity_id
_entity_poly.type
_entity_poly.pdbx_seq_one_letter_code
_entity_poly.pdbx_strand_id
1 'polypeptide(L)'
;MFQDKLKGTSFAGEVKNITECFDKTMKLRFRNSDEPAYIKFGSMKDKDITLNIRAGQLKLAGTDVAKFFESSIKSIIDAVYEQRCVSKKTVTSISLVGGFTTSDWLFLKLQECFEPLEISFYHPDGHVSKAVADGGMSFYVDRTVSVRFSQFSYGVRTSRLFDPKDPQHQKRKEKAYTDAEGDLVNDRTAQSVTRSDSERLY
;
A
#
# COMPACT_ATOMS: atom_id res chain seq x y z
N MET A 1 0.23 -8.35 18.70
CA MET A 1 1.19 -7.73 19.64
C MET A 1 0.53 -7.09 20.86
N PHE A 2 -0.29 -6.02 20.77
CA PHE A 2 -0.93 -5.44 21.98
C PHE A 2 -1.87 -6.42 22.67
N GLN A 3 -2.67 -7.16 21.88
CA GLN A 3 -3.52 -8.23 22.39
C GLN A 3 -2.71 -9.29 23.14
N ASP A 4 -1.60 -9.73 22.58
CA ASP A 4 -0.75 -10.76 23.18
C ASP A 4 -0.06 -10.25 24.46
N LYS A 5 0.41 -9.00 24.44
CA LYS A 5 1.13 -8.37 25.56
C LYS A 5 0.22 -8.08 26.75
N LEU A 6 -1.06 -7.81 26.52
CA LEU A 6 -2.04 -7.49 27.56
C LEU A 6 -2.98 -8.66 27.87
N LYS A 7 -2.76 -9.83 27.26
CA LYS A 7 -3.60 -11.00 27.46
C LYS A 7 -3.52 -11.48 28.91
N GLY A 8 -4.69 -11.69 29.54
CA GLY A 8 -4.77 -12.20 30.90
C GLY A 8 -4.48 -11.17 31.99
N THR A 9 -4.35 -9.89 31.65
CA THR A 9 -4.17 -8.80 32.63
C THR A 9 -5.43 -7.95 32.76
N SER A 10 -5.50 -7.11 33.80
CA SER A 10 -6.60 -6.17 34.00
C SER A 10 -6.75 -5.13 32.86
N PHE A 11 -5.72 -4.99 32.02
CA PHE A 11 -5.68 -4.05 30.89
C PHE A 11 -6.09 -4.69 29.56
N ALA A 12 -6.53 -5.95 29.55
CA ALA A 12 -6.97 -6.62 28.32
C ALA A 12 -8.13 -5.88 27.61
N GLY A 13 -9.01 -5.22 28.36
CA GLY A 13 -10.09 -4.39 27.81
C GLY A 13 -9.62 -3.08 27.17
N GLU A 14 -8.44 -2.59 27.56
CA GLU A 14 -7.89 -1.30 27.11
C GLU A 14 -7.13 -1.40 25.79
N VAL A 15 -7.02 -2.59 25.19
CA VAL A 15 -6.28 -2.81 23.93
C VAL A 15 -6.74 -1.84 22.83
N LYS A 16 -8.05 -1.62 22.71
CA LYS A 16 -8.60 -0.71 21.69
C LYS A 16 -8.18 0.74 21.96
N ASN A 17 -8.32 1.20 23.19
CA ASN A 17 -7.94 2.55 23.62
C ASN A 17 -6.43 2.80 23.42
N ILE A 18 -5.58 1.84 23.84
CA ILE A 18 -4.13 1.89 23.62
C ILE A 18 -3.80 1.97 22.13
N THR A 19 -4.48 1.20 21.29
CA THR A 19 -4.28 1.21 19.84
C THR A 19 -4.67 2.57 19.23
N GLU A 20 -5.80 3.13 19.64
CA GLU A 20 -6.22 4.47 19.18
C GLU A 20 -5.26 5.57 19.65
N CYS A 21 -4.78 5.52 20.89
CA CYS A 21 -3.77 6.44 21.39
C CYS A 21 -2.44 6.31 20.63
N PHE A 22 -2.04 5.08 20.30
CA PHE A 22 -0.86 4.82 19.47
C PHE A 22 -0.99 5.47 18.10
N ASP A 23 -2.11 5.23 17.40
CA ASP A 23 -2.36 5.77 16.07
C ASP A 23 -2.37 7.31 16.05
N LYS A 24 -2.93 7.95 17.08
CA LYS A 24 -3.03 9.43 17.16
C LYS A 24 -1.71 10.12 17.46
N THR A 25 -0.85 9.49 18.25
CA THR A 25 0.33 10.18 18.81
C THR A 25 1.63 9.60 18.29
N MET A 26 1.82 8.29 18.46
CA MET A 26 3.11 7.65 18.31
C MET A 26 3.42 7.28 16.87
N LYS A 27 2.39 6.91 16.10
CA LYS A 27 2.51 6.59 14.68
C LYS A 27 3.20 7.68 13.85
N LEU A 28 2.93 8.96 14.17
CA LEU A 28 3.50 10.09 13.45
C LEU A 28 4.80 10.60 14.08
N ARG A 29 4.97 10.45 15.40
CA ARG A 29 6.12 11.01 16.15
C ARG A 29 7.31 10.06 16.26
N PHE A 30 7.16 8.80 15.89
CA PHE A 30 8.23 7.82 15.98
C PHE A 30 9.36 8.18 15.00
N ARG A 31 10.58 8.31 15.53
CA ARG A 31 11.78 8.78 14.82
C ARG A 31 12.96 7.83 14.91
N ASN A 32 13.16 7.20 16.08
CA ASN A 32 14.31 6.34 16.34
C ASN A 32 13.89 5.11 17.16
N SER A 33 14.43 3.94 16.79
CA SER A 33 14.32 2.69 17.53
C SER A 33 15.10 2.66 18.85
N ASP A 34 16.09 3.53 19.03
CA ASP A 34 16.92 3.59 20.23
C ASP A 34 16.19 4.23 21.41
N GLU A 35 15.18 5.06 21.13
CA GLU A 35 14.41 5.77 22.15
C GLU A 35 13.15 5.00 22.54
N PRO A 36 12.86 4.86 23.85
CA PRO A 36 11.61 4.27 24.29
C PRO A 36 10.45 5.21 23.99
N ALA A 37 9.33 4.62 23.60
CA ALA A 37 8.13 5.36 23.24
C ALA A 37 7.04 5.17 24.29
N TYR A 38 6.27 6.22 24.55
CA TYR A 38 5.31 6.27 25.65
C TYR A 38 3.89 6.50 25.12
N ILE A 39 2.99 5.57 25.39
CA ILE A 39 1.58 5.67 25.01
C ILE A 39 0.78 6.00 26.28
N LYS A 40 0.23 7.22 26.35
CA LYS A 40 -0.70 7.59 27.42
C LYS A 40 -2.10 7.11 27.04
N PHE A 41 -2.67 6.21 27.85
CA PHE A 41 -4.00 5.64 27.61
C PHE A 41 -4.93 5.72 28.84
N GLY A 42 -4.35 5.78 30.05
CA GLY A 42 -5.10 5.71 31.31
C GLY A 42 -4.84 6.87 32.26
N SER A 43 -5.25 6.67 33.52
CA SER A 43 -5.14 7.62 34.63
C SER A 43 -3.88 7.38 35.47
N MET A 44 -3.54 8.33 36.35
CA MET A 44 -2.39 8.21 37.25
C MET A 44 -2.45 7.01 38.20
N LYS A 45 -3.65 6.46 38.43
CA LYS A 45 -3.88 5.28 39.27
C LYS A 45 -3.48 3.97 38.58
N ASP A 46 -3.39 3.96 37.25
CA ASP A 46 -3.08 2.77 36.48
C ASP A 46 -1.57 2.51 36.50
N LYS A 47 -1.17 1.41 37.13
CA LYS A 47 0.23 1.01 37.27
C LYS A 47 0.35 -0.50 37.22
N ASP A 48 1.24 -0.97 36.36
CA ASP A 48 1.66 -2.36 36.32
C ASP A 48 3.13 -2.40 35.86
N ILE A 49 4.03 -2.70 36.80
CA ILE A 49 5.47 -2.69 36.54
C ILE A 49 5.85 -3.82 35.59
N THR A 50 5.16 -4.96 35.65
CA THR A 50 5.46 -6.14 34.81
C THR A 50 5.17 -5.85 33.34
N LEU A 51 4.13 -5.06 33.07
CA LEU A 51 3.75 -4.60 31.73
C LEU A 51 4.45 -3.29 31.31
N ASN A 52 5.32 -2.72 32.14
CA ASN A 52 5.90 -1.39 31.95
C ASN A 52 4.87 -0.25 31.86
N ILE A 53 3.78 -0.37 32.62
CA ILE A 53 2.74 0.67 32.77
C ILE A 53 3.01 1.48 34.04
N ARG A 54 3.13 2.80 33.90
CA ARG A 54 3.27 3.73 35.03
C ARG A 54 2.40 4.96 34.81
N ALA A 55 1.57 5.30 35.80
CA ALA A 55 0.69 6.46 35.76
C ALA A 55 -0.14 6.56 34.46
N GLY A 56 -0.69 5.43 34.01
CA GLY A 56 -1.50 5.35 32.79
C GLY A 56 -0.73 5.48 31.49
N GLN A 57 0.61 5.39 31.53
CA GLN A 57 1.47 5.37 30.37
C GLN A 57 2.10 3.99 30.18
N LEU A 58 1.90 3.41 29.00
CA LEU A 58 2.57 2.20 28.56
C LEU A 58 3.90 2.58 27.90
N LYS A 59 5.02 2.11 28.49
CA LYS A 59 6.34 2.25 27.89
C LYS A 59 6.62 1.07 26.95
N LEU A 60 7.01 1.38 25.73
CA LEU A 60 7.48 0.41 24.73
C LEU A 60 8.94 0.69 24.38
N ALA A 61 9.70 -0.37 24.10
CA ALA A 61 11.01 -0.23 23.50
C ALA A 61 10.85 0.30 22.06
N GLY A 62 11.74 1.18 21.60
CA GLY A 62 11.67 1.70 20.23
C GLY A 62 11.81 0.58 19.18
N THR A 63 12.58 -0.46 19.47
CA THR A 63 12.66 -1.68 18.64
C THR A 63 11.33 -2.40 18.48
N ASP A 64 10.51 -2.45 19.52
CA ASP A 64 9.17 -3.02 19.45
C ASP A 64 8.22 -2.14 18.64
N VAL A 65 8.40 -0.82 18.71
CA VAL A 65 7.62 0.13 17.92
C VAL A 65 7.99 0.05 16.45
N ALA A 66 9.29 -0.08 16.14
CA ALA A 66 9.79 -0.24 14.78
C ALA A 66 9.14 -1.44 14.05
N LYS A 67 8.95 -2.57 14.75
CA LYS A 67 8.25 -3.75 14.21
C LYS A 67 6.84 -3.45 13.71
N PHE A 68 6.14 -2.46 14.27
CA PHE A 68 4.82 -2.05 13.76
C PHE A 68 4.90 -1.43 12.36
N PHE A 69 6.03 -0.81 12.01
CA PHE A 69 6.26 -0.18 10.72
C PHE A 69 6.87 -1.13 9.69
N GLU A 70 7.63 -2.14 10.12
CA GLU A 70 8.36 -3.07 9.23
C GLU A 70 7.47 -3.71 8.16
N SER A 71 6.30 -4.24 8.54
CA SER A 71 5.37 -4.86 7.57
C SER A 71 4.91 -3.86 6.49
N SER A 72 4.60 -2.63 6.92
CA SER A 72 4.17 -1.56 6.01
C SER A 72 5.32 -1.12 5.10
N ILE A 73 6.53 -0.93 5.64
CA ILE A 73 7.74 -0.58 4.88
C ILE A 73 8.02 -1.65 3.84
N LYS A 74 8.01 -2.93 4.23
CA LYS A 74 8.24 -4.05 3.33
C LYS A 74 7.21 -4.08 2.20
N SER A 75 5.93 -3.93 2.54
CA SER A 75 4.86 -3.90 1.53
C SER A 75 5.02 -2.77 0.51
N ILE A 76 5.50 -1.59 0.95
CA ILE A 76 5.79 -0.47 0.06
C ILE A 76 6.97 -0.81 -0.86
N ILE A 77 8.04 -1.37 -0.30
CA ILE A 77 9.23 -1.78 -1.06
C ILE A 77 8.86 -2.81 -2.14
N ASP A 78 8.13 -3.86 -1.75
CA ASP A 78 7.67 -4.91 -2.65
C ASP A 78 6.79 -4.33 -3.78
N ALA A 79 5.85 -3.45 -3.45
CA ALA A 79 5.00 -2.78 -4.44
C ALA A 79 5.79 -1.91 -5.43
N VAL A 80 6.82 -1.20 -4.96
CA VAL A 80 7.69 -0.40 -5.84
C VAL A 80 8.49 -1.31 -6.77
N TYR A 81 9.03 -2.43 -6.28
CA TYR A 81 9.72 -3.40 -7.12
C TYR A 81 8.81 -4.00 -8.19
N GLU A 82 7.59 -4.42 -7.82
CA GLU A 82 6.60 -4.93 -8.76
C GLU A 82 6.27 -3.89 -9.85
N GLN A 83 6.05 -2.64 -9.46
CA GLN A 83 5.79 -1.55 -10.41
C GLN A 83 6.97 -1.32 -11.37
N ARG A 84 8.22 -1.44 -10.89
CA ARG A 84 9.40 -1.36 -11.75
C ARG A 84 9.49 -2.51 -12.74
N CYS A 85 9.16 -3.73 -12.32
CA CYS A 85 9.17 -4.90 -13.21
C CYS A 85 8.13 -4.82 -14.33
N VAL A 86 6.97 -4.21 -14.05
CA VAL A 86 5.87 -4.07 -15.04
C VAL A 86 6.06 -2.83 -15.92
N SER A 87 6.73 -1.79 -15.41
CA SER A 87 6.89 -0.52 -16.14
C SER A 87 7.85 -0.66 -17.32
N LYS A 88 7.41 -0.19 -18.50
CA LYS A 88 8.28 -0.02 -19.67
C LYS A 88 9.24 1.16 -19.54
N LYS A 89 8.96 2.09 -18.62
CA LYS A 89 9.75 3.30 -18.36
C LYS A 89 10.46 3.19 -17.03
N THR A 90 11.65 3.77 -16.94
CA THR A 90 12.42 3.85 -15.70
C THR A 90 11.69 4.72 -14.67
N VAL A 91 11.44 4.17 -13.48
CA VAL A 91 10.91 4.91 -12.33
C VAL A 91 12.08 5.67 -11.69
N THR A 92 12.04 7.00 -11.75
CA THR A 92 13.11 7.88 -11.23
C THR A 92 12.72 8.57 -9.93
N SER A 93 11.43 8.64 -9.63
CA SER A 93 10.90 9.46 -8.53
C SER A 93 9.73 8.78 -7.85
N ILE A 94 9.69 8.83 -6.51
CA ILE A 94 8.57 8.37 -5.69
C ILE A 94 8.12 9.51 -4.80
N SER A 95 6.81 9.79 -4.80
CA SER A 95 6.21 10.80 -3.93
C SER A 95 5.24 10.14 -2.96
N LEU A 96 5.47 10.35 -1.67
CA LEU A 96 4.60 9.83 -0.62
C LEU A 96 3.43 10.79 -0.35
N VAL A 97 2.21 10.25 -0.34
CA VAL A 97 0.98 11.00 -0.09
C VAL A 97 0.15 10.34 1.00
N GLY A 98 -0.47 11.15 1.88
CA GLY A 98 -1.38 10.70 2.93
C GLY A 98 -0.87 10.98 4.34
N GLY A 99 -1.72 10.76 5.35
CA GLY A 99 -1.37 11.09 6.74
C GLY A 99 -0.31 10.18 7.37
N PHE A 100 -0.16 8.96 6.88
CA PHE A 100 0.84 8.02 7.41
C PHE A 100 2.27 8.37 6.98
N THR A 101 2.41 9.07 5.87
CA THR A 101 3.70 9.43 5.29
C THR A 101 4.38 10.57 6.03
N THR A 102 3.68 11.22 6.97
CA THR A 102 4.22 12.24 7.89
C THR A 102 5.11 11.63 8.98
N SER A 103 5.24 10.29 9.05
CA SER A 103 6.17 9.64 9.97
C SER A 103 7.61 9.76 9.46
N ASP A 104 8.47 10.43 10.23
CA ASP A 104 9.89 10.58 9.93
C ASP A 104 10.60 9.21 9.81
N TRP A 105 10.27 8.25 10.69
CA TRP A 105 10.85 6.90 10.65
C TRP A 105 10.56 6.17 9.33
N LEU A 106 9.31 6.24 8.87
CA LEU A 106 8.89 5.64 7.60
C LEU A 106 9.66 6.24 6.42
N PHE A 107 9.78 7.57 6.41
CA PHE A 107 10.48 8.28 5.35
C PHE A 107 11.97 7.92 5.30
N LEU A 108 12.67 8.01 6.44
CA LEU A 108 14.10 7.70 6.51
C LEU A 108 14.40 6.27 6.08
N LYS A 109 13.61 5.29 6.54
CA LYS A 109 13.81 3.88 6.17
C LYS A 109 13.59 3.62 4.68
N LEU A 110 12.59 4.26 4.07
CA LEU A 110 12.35 4.12 2.64
C LEU A 110 13.44 4.83 1.83
N GLN A 111 13.87 6.02 2.24
CA GLN A 111 14.96 6.75 1.60
C GLN A 111 16.26 5.93 1.61
N GLU A 112 16.65 5.35 2.76
CA GLU A 112 17.82 4.45 2.87
C GLU A 112 17.73 3.26 1.89
N CYS A 113 16.53 2.73 1.64
CA CYS A 113 16.34 1.59 0.74
C CYS A 113 16.39 1.99 -0.75
N PHE A 114 15.98 3.21 -1.10
CA PHE A 114 15.83 3.65 -2.49
C PHE A 114 16.98 4.54 -2.99
N GLU A 115 17.75 5.15 -2.10
CA GLU A 115 18.93 5.96 -2.45
C GLU A 115 19.97 5.16 -3.28
N PRO A 116 20.29 3.89 -2.97
CA PRO A 116 21.19 3.08 -3.81
C PRO A 116 20.65 2.77 -5.21
N LEU A 117 19.34 2.96 -5.43
CA LEU A 117 18.67 2.68 -6.69
C LEU A 117 18.55 3.92 -7.58
N GLU A 118 19.14 5.05 -7.18
CA GLU A 118 19.04 6.36 -7.84
C GLU A 118 17.59 6.84 -8.00
N ILE A 119 16.72 6.45 -7.07
CA ILE A 119 15.33 6.88 -7.05
C ILE A 119 15.19 8.04 -6.08
N SER A 120 14.80 9.20 -6.61
CA SER A 120 14.52 10.38 -5.80
C SER A 120 13.25 10.18 -4.99
N PHE A 121 13.39 10.17 -3.67
CA PHE A 121 12.29 9.94 -2.74
C PHE A 121 11.82 11.27 -2.14
N TYR A 122 10.60 11.70 -2.49
CA TYR A 122 10.07 13.00 -2.13
C TYR A 122 9.01 12.91 -1.03
N HIS A 123 9.19 13.75 -0.02
CA HIS A 123 8.18 14.09 0.97
C HIS A 123 7.75 15.54 0.75
N PRO A 124 6.58 15.80 0.14
CA PRO A 124 6.07 17.16 -0.04
C PRO A 124 5.95 17.85 1.32
N ASP A 125 6.68 18.95 1.51
CA ASP A 125 6.68 19.68 2.76
C ASP A 125 5.35 20.44 2.96
N GLY A 126 4.90 20.54 4.22
CA GLY A 126 3.70 21.27 4.60
C GLY A 126 2.37 20.59 4.23
N HIS A 127 1.90 19.68 5.08
CA HIS A 127 0.55 19.08 5.03
C HIS A 127 0.28 18.10 3.85
N VAL A 128 1.04 17.00 3.78
CA VAL A 128 0.78 15.83 2.90
C VAL A 128 -0.66 15.29 2.98
N SER A 129 -1.40 15.56 4.07
CA SER A 129 -2.82 15.23 4.19
C SER A 129 -3.72 15.99 3.21
N LYS A 130 -3.22 17.04 2.56
CA LYS A 130 -3.97 17.90 1.63
C LYS A 130 -3.60 17.68 0.17
N ALA A 131 -2.52 16.96 -0.14
CA ALA A 131 -2.03 16.80 -1.51
C ALA A 131 -3.10 16.23 -2.46
N VAL A 132 -3.97 15.32 -1.99
CA VAL A 132 -5.08 14.79 -2.79
C VAL A 132 -6.14 15.86 -3.07
N ALA A 133 -6.48 16.69 -2.07
CA ALA A 133 -7.45 17.77 -2.24
C ALA A 133 -6.91 18.87 -3.15
N ASP A 134 -5.64 19.23 -2.99
CA ASP A 134 -4.94 20.21 -3.81
C ASP A 134 -4.86 19.76 -5.27
N GLY A 135 -4.48 18.49 -5.50
CA GLY A 135 -4.52 17.89 -6.83
C GLY A 135 -5.93 17.88 -7.46
N GLY A 136 -6.97 17.68 -6.65
CA GLY A 136 -8.36 17.77 -7.10
C GLY A 136 -8.76 19.17 -7.54
N MET A 137 -8.36 20.20 -6.78
CA MET A 137 -8.60 21.61 -7.11
C MET A 137 -7.83 22.03 -8.35
N SER A 138 -6.54 21.69 -8.44
CA SER A 138 -5.72 21.98 -9.63
C SER A 138 -6.30 21.32 -10.88
N PHE A 139 -6.77 20.07 -10.78
CA PHE A 139 -7.45 19.41 -11.90
C PHE A 139 -8.76 20.12 -12.31
N TYR A 140 -9.53 20.64 -11.34
CA TYR A 140 -10.76 21.37 -11.64
C TYR A 140 -10.49 22.66 -12.42
N VAL A 141 -9.43 23.39 -12.05
CA VAL A 141 -9.05 24.67 -12.69
C VAL A 141 -8.38 24.44 -14.04
N ASP A 142 -7.35 23.61 -14.08
CA ASP A 142 -6.42 23.53 -15.22
C ASP A 142 -6.65 22.31 -16.11
N ARG A 143 -7.51 21.36 -15.71
CA ARG A 143 -7.78 20.09 -16.42
C ARG A 143 -6.50 19.34 -16.85
N THR A 144 -5.49 19.35 -15.98
CA THR A 144 -4.13 18.83 -16.23
C THR A 144 -4.06 17.33 -16.50
N VAL A 145 -5.11 16.54 -16.20
CA VAL A 145 -5.14 15.10 -16.45
C VAL A 145 -5.82 14.80 -17.78
N SER A 146 -5.03 14.41 -18.78
CA SER A 146 -5.51 14.14 -20.15
C SER A 146 -6.14 12.75 -20.31
N VAL A 147 -5.71 11.75 -19.52
CA VAL A 147 -6.15 10.35 -19.64
C VAL A 147 -6.27 9.71 -18.26
N ARG A 148 -7.30 8.87 -18.06
CA ARG A 148 -7.46 8.02 -16.87
C ARG A 148 -7.57 6.57 -17.32
N PHE A 149 -6.84 5.69 -16.63
CA PHE A 149 -6.89 4.25 -16.88
C PHE A 149 -7.79 3.56 -15.85
N SER A 150 -8.51 2.52 -16.28
CA SER A 150 -9.25 1.66 -15.36
C SER A 150 -8.27 0.83 -14.53
N GLN A 151 -8.54 0.72 -13.22
CA GLN A 151 -7.80 -0.17 -12.32
C GLN A 151 -7.98 -1.64 -12.71
N PHE A 152 -9.17 -2.00 -13.21
CA PHE A 152 -9.51 -3.37 -13.58
C PHE A 152 -9.70 -3.49 -15.08
N SER A 153 -9.26 -4.62 -15.63
CA SER A 153 -9.59 -4.98 -17.00
C SER A 153 -11.05 -5.42 -17.06
N TYR A 154 -11.88 -4.63 -17.71
CA TYR A 154 -13.25 -5.02 -18.02
C TYR A 154 -13.29 -5.81 -19.33
N GLY A 155 -13.98 -6.93 -19.31
CA GLY A 155 -14.11 -7.79 -20.47
C GLY A 155 -15.40 -8.59 -20.47
N VAL A 156 -15.90 -8.93 -21.65
CA VAL A 156 -17.01 -9.87 -21.81
C VAL A 156 -16.43 -11.25 -22.11
N ARG A 157 -17.04 -12.29 -21.56
CA ARG A 157 -16.69 -13.68 -21.90
C ARG A 157 -17.19 -13.97 -23.30
N THR A 158 -16.27 -14.23 -24.22
CA THR A 158 -16.61 -14.63 -25.58
C THR A 158 -15.89 -15.94 -25.91
N SER A 159 -16.59 -16.82 -26.63
CA SER A 159 -15.97 -17.97 -27.29
C SER A 159 -15.35 -17.47 -28.59
N ARG A 160 -14.09 -17.83 -28.83
CA ARG A 160 -13.36 -17.47 -30.06
C ARG A 160 -12.86 -18.73 -30.74
N LEU A 161 -12.86 -18.71 -32.07
CA LEU A 161 -12.28 -19.76 -32.88
C LEU A 161 -10.82 -20.00 -32.47
N PHE A 162 -10.49 -21.28 -32.33
CA PHE A 162 -9.14 -21.71 -32.00
C PHE A 162 -8.20 -21.37 -33.15
N ASP A 163 -7.18 -20.57 -32.85
CA ASP A 163 -6.12 -20.22 -33.80
C ASP A 163 -4.84 -20.98 -33.40
N PRO A 164 -4.39 -21.95 -34.19
CA PRO A 164 -3.16 -22.68 -33.91
C PRO A 164 -1.90 -21.81 -33.99
N LYS A 165 -1.96 -20.61 -34.58
CA LYS A 165 -0.80 -19.68 -34.64
C LYS A 165 -0.70 -18.78 -33.42
N ASP A 166 -1.75 -18.66 -32.61
CA ASP A 166 -1.72 -17.86 -31.39
C ASP A 166 -1.16 -18.67 -30.20
N PRO A 167 -0.02 -18.27 -29.61
CA PRO A 167 0.55 -18.95 -28.45
C PRO A 167 -0.38 -18.99 -27.22
N GLN A 168 -1.26 -18.00 -27.04
CA GLN A 168 -2.26 -18.02 -25.97
C GLN A 168 -3.33 -19.08 -26.20
N HIS A 169 -3.73 -19.29 -27.45
CA HIS A 169 -4.67 -20.33 -27.83
C HIS A 169 -4.05 -21.71 -27.63
N GLN A 170 -2.80 -21.91 -28.05
CA GLN A 170 -2.08 -23.17 -27.82
C GLN A 170 -1.96 -23.53 -26.33
N LYS A 171 -1.64 -22.55 -25.47
CA LYS A 171 -1.57 -22.76 -24.01
C LYS A 171 -2.90 -23.17 -23.38
N ARG A 172 -4.03 -22.92 -24.05
CA ARG A 172 -5.38 -23.24 -23.56
C ARG A 172 -6.06 -24.33 -24.38
N LYS A 173 -5.31 -25.02 -25.24
CA LYS A 173 -5.82 -26.09 -26.11
C LYS A 173 -6.56 -27.18 -25.34
N GLU A 174 -6.12 -27.51 -24.12
CA GLU A 174 -6.77 -28.48 -23.23
C GLU A 174 -8.18 -28.06 -22.78
N LYS A 175 -8.50 -26.77 -22.88
CA LYS A 175 -9.81 -26.18 -22.55
C LYS A 175 -10.60 -25.79 -23.80
N ALA A 176 -10.12 -26.13 -25.00
CA ALA A 176 -10.87 -25.93 -26.21
C ALA A 176 -11.98 -26.98 -26.33
N TYR A 177 -13.14 -26.59 -26.86
CA TYR A 177 -14.27 -27.47 -27.11
C TYR A 177 -14.82 -27.23 -28.51
N THR A 178 -15.54 -28.21 -29.04
CA THR A 178 -16.23 -28.08 -30.31
C THR A 178 -17.62 -27.48 -30.06
N ASP A 179 -17.94 -26.38 -30.72
CA ASP A 179 -19.26 -25.76 -30.62
C ASP A 179 -20.34 -26.54 -31.41
N ALA A 180 -21.56 -26.00 -31.42
CA ALA A 180 -22.69 -26.62 -32.12
C ALA A 180 -22.57 -26.57 -33.65
N GLU A 181 -21.68 -25.73 -34.18
CA GLU A 181 -21.40 -25.57 -35.62
C GLU A 181 -20.28 -26.51 -36.09
N GLY A 182 -19.60 -27.17 -35.15
CA GLY A 182 -18.51 -28.12 -35.43
C GLY A 182 -17.13 -27.48 -35.37
N ASP A 183 -17.04 -26.21 -35.00
CA ASP A 183 -15.79 -25.45 -34.93
C ASP A 183 -15.11 -25.61 -33.57
N LEU A 184 -13.78 -25.72 -33.58
CA LEU A 184 -12.99 -25.76 -32.36
C LEU A 184 -12.85 -24.34 -31.81
N VAL A 185 -13.41 -24.10 -30.62
CA VAL A 185 -13.40 -22.80 -29.94
C VAL A 185 -12.69 -22.90 -28.59
N ASN A 186 -12.01 -21.83 -28.19
CA ASN A 186 -11.42 -21.73 -26.85
C ASN A 186 -12.47 -21.33 -25.82
N ASP A 187 -12.50 -22.04 -24.69
CA ASP A 187 -13.42 -21.73 -23.60
C ASP A 187 -13.08 -20.38 -22.92
N ARG A 188 -14.10 -19.52 -22.84
CA ARG A 188 -14.19 -18.33 -21.97
C ARG A 188 -12.97 -17.41 -21.99
N THR A 189 -12.54 -16.99 -23.17
CA THR A 189 -11.60 -15.88 -23.27
C THR A 189 -12.29 -14.56 -22.89
N ALA A 190 -11.75 -13.83 -21.91
CA ALA A 190 -12.21 -12.49 -21.59
C ALA A 190 -11.65 -11.53 -22.65
N GLN A 191 -12.52 -11.00 -23.50
CA GLN A 191 -12.13 -9.97 -24.45
C GLN A 191 -12.24 -8.61 -23.76
N SER A 192 -11.13 -7.89 -23.66
CA SER A 192 -11.08 -6.55 -23.05
C SER A 192 -11.97 -5.57 -23.82
N VAL A 193 -12.84 -4.85 -23.11
CA VAL A 193 -13.75 -3.82 -23.68
C VAL A 193 -13.04 -2.46 -23.84
N THR A 194 -11.79 -2.34 -23.39
CA THR A 194 -11.03 -1.10 -23.51
C THR A 194 -10.60 -0.87 -24.96
N ARG A 195 -11.07 0.23 -25.55
CA ARG A 195 -10.64 0.74 -26.87
C ARG A 195 -9.11 0.90 -26.83
N SER A 196 -8.41 0.17 -27.71
CA SER A 196 -6.97 0.33 -27.90
C SER A 196 -6.72 1.61 -28.70
N ASP A 197 -6.78 2.76 -28.06
CA ASP A 197 -6.29 4.00 -28.65
C ASP A 197 -4.76 4.02 -28.49
N SER A 198 -4.09 3.12 -29.20
CA SER A 198 -2.63 3.11 -29.39
C SER A 198 -2.20 3.93 -30.61
N GLU A 199 -3.08 4.75 -31.17
CA GLU A 199 -2.77 5.65 -32.28
C GLU A 199 -3.32 7.05 -31.98
N ARG A 200 -2.52 7.87 -31.28
CA ARG A 200 -2.42 9.34 -31.44
C ARG A 200 -1.73 9.95 -30.23
N LEU A 201 -0.40 9.98 -30.25
CA LEU A 201 0.39 11.01 -29.58
C LEU A 201 1.69 11.20 -30.40
N TYR A 202 1.62 12.09 -31.39
CA TYR A 202 2.72 12.99 -31.72
C TYR A 202 2.36 14.35 -31.13
#